data_AF-A0AAN4W5V2-F1
#
_entry.id   AF-A0AAN4W5V2-F1
#
_cell.length_a   1.000
_cell.length_b   1.000
_cell.length_c   1.000
_cell.angle_alpha   90.00
_cell.angle_beta   90.00
_cell.angle_gamma   90.00
#
_symmetry.space_group_name_H-M   'P 1'
#
loop_
_entity.id
_entity.type
_entity.pdbx_description
1 polymer ?
#
loop_
_entity_poly.entity_id
_entity_poly.type
_entity_poly.pdbx_seq_one_letter_code
_entity_poly.pdbx_strand_id
1 'polypeptide(L)'
;MDKQPYHIQPEQVKIPKYLPDIPEVRNDFASYYEFMAMMDLEYKYVMDYLEKIGELDNTIIIYSSDHGGVQEEASDLPLSLA
;
A
#
# COMPACT_ATOMS: atom_id res chain seq x y z
N MET A 1 21.27 -2.46 3.97
CA MET A 1 19.99 -1.87 3.55
C MET A 1 19.52 -1.06 4.73
N ASP A 2 19.48 0.27 4.59
CA ASP A 2 19.03 1.14 5.66
C ASP A 2 17.60 0.78 6.07
N LYS A 3 17.28 0.94 7.36
CA LYS A 3 15.95 0.62 7.90
C LYS A 3 14.89 1.41 7.13
N GLN A 4 13.80 0.74 6.75
CA GLN A 4 12.65 1.45 6.18
C GLN A 4 12.22 2.55 7.17
N PRO A 5 11.97 3.78 6.70
CA PRO A 5 11.67 4.91 7.57
C PRO A 5 10.33 4.74 8.30
N TYR A 6 9.48 3.85 7.79
CA TYR A 6 8.20 3.50 8.37
C TYR A 6 8.24 2.06 8.83
N HIS A 7 7.85 1.85 10.09
CA HIS A 7 7.55 0.53 10.61
C HIS A 7 6.09 0.52 11.06
N ILE A 8 5.27 -0.28 10.40
CA ILE A 8 3.85 -0.42 10.72
C ILE A 8 3.67 -1.69 11.54
N GLN A 9 3.04 -1.55 12.70
CA GLN A 9 2.75 -2.72 13.53
C GLN A 9 1.51 -3.46 12.99
N PRO A 10 1.49 -4.80 12.96
CA PRO A 10 0.35 -5.59 12.48
C PRO A 10 -0.99 -5.28 13.19
N GLU A 11 -0.95 -4.76 14.41
CA GLU A 11 -2.15 -4.37 15.16
C GLU A 11 -2.75 -3.05 14.67
N GLN A 12 -1.96 -2.24 13.95
CA GLN A 12 -2.40 -0.95 13.40
C GLN A 12 -3.14 -1.09 12.07
N VAL A 13 -3.01 -2.23 11.39
CA VAL A 13 -3.65 -2.45 10.09
C VAL A 13 -5.10 -2.88 10.23
N LYS A 14 -5.94 -2.38 9.32
CA LYS A 14 -7.34 -2.78 9.18
C LYS A 14 -7.43 -3.88 8.15
N ILE A 15 -7.83 -5.06 8.59
CA ILE A 15 -8.05 -6.21 7.70
C ILE A 15 -9.45 -6.08 7.09
N PRO A 16 -9.60 -6.14 5.76
CA PRO A 16 -10.90 -6.21 5.10
C PRO A 16 -11.71 -7.41 5.60
N LYS A 17 -13.03 -7.24 5.76
CA LYS A 17 -13.92 -8.25 6.34
C LYS A 17 -13.96 -9.59 5.60
N TYR A 18 -13.56 -9.61 4.34
CA TYR A 18 -13.53 -10.81 3.51
C TYR A 18 -12.22 -11.61 3.65
N LEU A 19 -11.23 -11.10 4.40
CA LEU A 19 -9.98 -11.79 4.70
C LEU A 19 -9.96 -12.29 6.15
N PRO A 20 -9.26 -13.40 6.42
CA PRO A 20 -9.10 -13.89 7.78
C PRO A 20 -8.24 -12.92 8.59
N ASP A 21 -8.74 -12.55 9.77
CA ASP A 21 -8.02 -11.72 10.73
C ASP A 21 -7.03 -12.57 11.53
N ILE A 22 -5.93 -12.95 10.88
CA ILE A 22 -4.84 -13.78 11.42
C ILE A 22 -3.50 -13.03 11.34
N PRO A 23 -2.51 -13.39 12.19
CA PRO A 23 -1.23 -12.71 12.24
C PRO A 23 -0.52 -12.59 10.89
N GLU A 24 -0.59 -13.62 10.05
CA GLU A 24 0.03 -13.67 8.73
C GLU A 24 -0.52 -12.58 7.81
N VAL A 25 -1.86 -12.49 7.68
CA VAL A 25 -2.52 -11.47 6.84
C VAL A 25 -2.26 -10.06 7.39
N ARG A 26 -2.22 -9.89 8.71
CA ARG A 26 -1.87 -8.60 9.32
C ARG A 26 -0.45 -8.16 9.00
N ASN A 27 0.51 -9.09 9.05
CA ASN A 27 1.89 -8.82 8.67
C ASN A 27 2.00 -8.44 7.18
N ASP A 28 1.30 -9.15 6.30
CA ASP A 28 1.28 -8.83 4.87
C ASP A 28 0.76 -7.41 4.61
N PHE A 29 -0.34 -7.02 5.27
CA PHE A 29 -0.88 -5.67 5.17
C PHE A 29 0.06 -4.61 5.77
N ALA A 30 0.73 -4.92 6.88
CA ALA A 30 1.69 -4.02 7.51
C ALA A 30 2.86 -3.74 6.56
N SER A 31 3.48 -4.79 5.99
CA SER A 31 4.54 -4.64 5.00
C SER A 31 4.05 -3.94 3.73
N TYR A 32 2.85 -4.23 3.25
CA TYR A 32 2.26 -3.52 2.11
C TYR A 32 2.13 -2.01 2.38
N TYR A 33 1.73 -1.62 3.59
CA TYR A 33 1.61 -0.21 3.97
C TYR A 33 2.98 0.46 4.12
N GLU A 34 3.98 -0.25 4.62
CA GLU A 34 5.38 0.22 4.63
C GLU A 34 5.87 0.50 3.20
N PHE A 35 5.60 -0.39 2.24
CA PHE A 35 5.93 -0.17 0.83
C PHE A 35 5.19 1.04 0.22
N MET A 36 3.91 1.22 0.52
CA MET A 36 3.18 2.41 0.07
C MET A 36 3.79 3.70 0.63
N ALA A 37 4.21 3.69 1.89
CA ALA A 37 4.85 4.85 2.50
C ALA A 37 6.25 5.13 1.90
N MET A 38 6.96 4.08 1.46
CA MET A 38 8.19 4.27 0.67
C MET A 38 7.91 4.88 -0.70
N MET A 39 6.90 4.39 -1.43
CA MET A 39 6.52 4.96 -2.72
C MET A 39 6.10 6.44 -2.61
N ASP A 40 5.44 6.82 -1.51
CA ASP A 40 5.09 8.22 -1.24
C ASP A 40 6.34 9.11 -1.08
N LEU A 41 7.39 8.61 -0.41
CA LEU A 41 8.68 9.33 -0.32
C LEU A 41 9.35 9.49 -1.68
N GLU A 42 9.30 8.45 -2.52
CA GLU A 42 9.83 8.52 -3.89
C GLU A 42 9.05 9.52 -4.75
N TYR A 43 7.71 9.51 -4.64
CA TYR A 43 6.86 10.49 -5.28
C TYR A 43 7.23 11.91 -4.84
N LYS A 44 7.33 12.14 -3.51
CA LYS A 44 7.75 13.42 -2.96
C LYS A 44 9.11 13.86 -3.51
N TYR A 45 10.08 12.96 -3.60
CA TYR A 45 11.40 13.29 -4.14
C TYR A 45 11.33 13.84 -5.57
N VAL A 46 10.50 13.24 -6.43
CA VAL A 46 10.29 13.73 -7.81
C VAL A 46 9.59 15.08 -7.81
N MET A 47 8.58 15.27 -6.98
CA MET A 47 7.84 16.53 -6.86
C MET A 47 8.76 17.67 -6.38
N ASP A 48 9.50 17.44 -5.30
CA ASP A 48 10.47 18.41 -4.76
C ASP A 48 11.54 18.77 -5.81
N TYR A 49 11.94 17.80 -6.64
CA TYR A 49 12.87 18.04 -7.74
C TYR A 49 12.27 18.94 -8.82
N LEU A 50 11.03 18.68 -9.25
CA LEU A 50 10.31 19.50 -10.23
C LEU A 50 10.10 20.94 -9.72
N GLU A 51 9.76 21.11 -8.45
CA GLU A 51 9.67 22.43 -7.80
C GLU A 51 11.02 23.13 -7.80
N LYS A 52 12.09 22.43 -7.40
CA LYS A 52 13.45 22.98 -7.33
C LYS A 52 13.95 23.51 -8.67
N ILE A 53 13.58 22.87 -9.78
CA ILE A 53 13.97 23.32 -11.13
C ILE A 53 12.96 24.27 -11.76
N GLY A 54 11.84 24.56 -11.10
CA GLY A 54 10.81 25.49 -11.55
C GLY A 54 9.88 24.95 -12.64
N GLU A 55 9.80 23.63 -12.83
CA GLU A 55 9.02 23.00 -13.90
C GLU A 55 7.72 22.35 -13.42
N LEU A 56 7.44 22.37 -12.10
CA LEU A 56 6.25 21.71 -11.56
C LEU A 56 4.95 22.22 -12.23
N ASP A 57 4.76 23.53 -12.33
CA ASP A 57 3.56 24.15 -12.90
C ASP A 57 3.39 23.90 -14.42
N ASN A 58 4.47 23.46 -15.09
CA ASN A 58 4.51 23.17 -16.51
C ASN A 58 4.51 21.66 -16.81
N THR A 59 4.33 20.81 -15.80
CA THR A 59 4.39 19.35 -15.91
C THR A 59 3.02 18.72 -15.66
N ILE A 60 2.56 17.88 -16.59
CA ILE A 60 1.39 17.02 -16.36
C ILE A 60 1.84 15.81 -15.54
N ILE A 61 1.21 15.60 -14.39
CA ILE A 61 1.50 14.45 -13.52
C ILE A 61 0.38 13.43 -13.64
N ILE A 62 0.75 12.19 -13.94
CA ILE A 62 -0.15 11.03 -13.99
C ILE A 62 0.40 9.98 -13.02
N TYR A 63 -0.40 9.62 -12.02
CA TYR A 63 -0.10 8.55 -11.08
C TYR A 63 -1.15 7.45 -11.23
N SER A 64 -0.71 6.23 -11.52
CA SER A 64 -1.59 5.08 -11.75
C SER A 64 -0.91 3.80 -11.28
N SER A 65 -1.73 2.79 -11.01
CA SER A 65 -1.32 1.40 -10.90
C SER A 65 -1.90 0.62 -12.08
N ASP A 66 -1.33 -0.55 -12.37
CA ASP A 66 -1.76 -1.44 -13.45
C ASP A 66 -2.85 -2.43 -13.00
N HIS A 67 -2.85 -2.85 -11.73
CA HIS A 67 -3.86 -3.73 -11.13
C HIS A 67 -3.95 -3.59 -9.59
N GLY A 68 -4.96 -4.22 -8.98
CA GLY A 68 -5.10 -4.31 -7.52
C GLY A 68 -4.31 -5.46 -6.90
N GLY A 69 -4.23 -5.51 -5.57
CA GLY A 69 -3.55 -6.60 -4.87
C GLY A 69 -4.18 -7.97 -5.13
N VAL A 70 -3.33 -9.00 -5.25
CA VAL A 70 -3.73 -10.41 -5.31
C VAL A 70 -4.02 -10.89 -3.88
N GLN A 71 -5.14 -10.47 -3.31
CA GLN A 71 -5.68 -11.09 -2.11
C GLN A 71 -7.07 -11.60 -2.44
N GLU A 72 -7.20 -12.93 -2.49
CA GLU A 72 -8.45 -13.63 -2.81
C GLU A 72 -9.61 -13.05 -1.98
N GLU A 73 -10.71 -12.72 -2.65
CA GLU A 73 -12.00 -12.77 -1.98
C GLU A 73 -12.20 -14.22 -1.54
N ALA A 74 -12.47 -14.46 -0.24
CA ALA A 74 -12.95 -15.77 0.18
C ALA A 74 -14.36 -15.99 -0.42
N SER A 75 -14.42 -16.38 -1.70
CA SER A 75 -15.67 -16.73 -2.38
C SER A 75 -16.18 -18.12 -2.00
N ASP A 76 -15.46 -18.85 -1.15
CA ASP A 76 -15.77 -20.24 -0.82
C ASP A 76 -16.22 -20.39 0.65
N LEU A 77 -17.30 -19.68 1.01
CA LEU A 77 -18.17 -20.18 2.09
C LEU A 77 -18.94 -21.40 1.55
N PRO A 78 -18.81 -22.59 2.15
CA PRO A 78 -19.61 -23.73 1.73
C PRO A 78 -21.09 -23.42 1.97
N LEU A 79 -21.91 -23.57 0.92
CA LEU A 79 -23.37 -23.41 0.89
C LEU A 79 -24.15 -24.34 1.85
N SER A 80 -23.50 -25.04 2.77
CA SER A 80 -24.11 -26.06 3.62
C SER A 80 -24.40 -25.64 5.07
N LEU A 81 -24.24 -24.37 5.44
CA LEU A 81 -24.57 -23.89 6.80
C LEU A 81 -25.24 -22.50 6.82
N ALA A 82 -26.37 -22.39 6.10
CA ALA A 82 -27.41 -21.39 6.37
C ALA A 82 -28.58 -22.07 7.11
#